data_AF-W1WXH5-F1
#
_entry.id   AF-W1WXH5-F1
#
_cell.length_a   1.000
_cell.length_b   1.000
_cell.length_c   1.000
_cell.angle_alpha   90.00
_cell.angle_beta   90.00
_cell.angle_gamma   90.00
#
_symmetry.space_group_name_H-M   'P 1'
#
loop_
_entity.id
_entity.type
_entity.pdbx_description
1 polymer ?
#
loop_
_entity_poly.entity_id
_entity_poly.type
_entity_poly.pdbx_seq_one_letter_code
_entity_poly.pdbx_strand_id
1 'polypeptide(L)'
;MKKATLVIGVIGADCHAVGNKVLDRVFSNHDFRVINLGVMVSQDEYIDAAIETGADAIVVSSIYGHGDIDCLGMRERCIERGLGNILLYVGGNLVVGKHDFADVETKFKEMGFDRVFSPSHDLEDVCQLMAHDINQRHDVDTRILEEAI
;
A
#
# COMPACT_ATOMS: atom_id res chain seq x y z
N MET A 1 15.04 15.32 7.17
CA MET A 1 13.90 14.99 6.28
C MET A 1 12.79 14.39 7.13
N LYS A 2 11.53 14.63 6.79
CA LYS A 2 10.38 14.02 7.47
C LYS A 2 10.38 12.52 7.15
N LYS A 3 10.09 11.65 8.13
CA LYS A 3 9.92 10.21 7.88
C LYS A 3 8.72 9.98 6.97
N ALA A 4 8.92 9.17 5.93
CA ALA A 4 7.83 8.74 5.07
C ALA A 4 6.79 7.97 5.88
N THR A 5 5.52 8.29 5.70
CA THR A 5 4.39 7.76 6.47
C THR A 5 3.65 6.70 5.66
N LEU A 6 3.54 5.51 6.22
CA LEU A 6 2.83 4.37 5.62
C LEU A 6 1.58 4.06 6.43
N VAL A 7 0.44 3.93 5.77
CA VAL A 7 -0.76 3.31 6.37
C VAL A 7 -0.78 1.85 5.97
N ILE A 8 -0.83 0.94 6.95
CA ILE A 8 -0.81 -0.50 6.71
C ILE A 8 -2.01 -1.17 7.39
N GLY A 9 -2.37 -2.36 6.89
CA GLY A 9 -3.39 -3.20 7.53
C GLY A 9 -3.66 -4.47 6.72
N VAL A 10 -4.68 -5.21 7.14
CA VAL A 10 -5.23 -6.35 6.38
C VAL A 10 -6.66 -6.02 5.95
N ILE A 11 -6.93 -6.08 4.65
CA ILE A 11 -8.19 -5.59 4.07
C ILE A 11 -9.34 -6.59 4.19
N GLY A 12 -10.57 -6.08 4.22
CA GLY A 12 -11.79 -6.85 4.04
C GLY A 12 -12.16 -7.67 5.27
N ALA A 13 -12.52 -8.94 5.08
CA ALA A 13 -12.85 -9.85 6.19
C ALA A 13 -11.63 -10.68 6.65
N ASP A 14 -10.44 -10.35 6.19
CA ASP A 14 -9.22 -11.10 6.48
C ASP A 14 -8.68 -10.76 7.88
N CYS A 15 -8.61 -11.78 8.74
CA CYS A 15 -8.17 -11.70 10.13
C CYS A 15 -6.70 -12.11 10.36
N HIS A 16 -5.91 -12.34 9.31
CA HIS A 16 -4.52 -12.81 9.42
C HIS A 16 -3.57 -11.73 9.97
N ALA A 17 -3.46 -11.65 11.29
CA ALA A 17 -2.69 -10.60 11.97
C ALA A 17 -1.17 -10.80 11.97
N VAL A 18 -0.66 -12.03 11.75
CA VAL A 18 0.78 -12.32 11.90
C VAL A 18 1.62 -11.59 10.86
N GLY A 19 1.25 -11.68 9.59
CA GLY A 19 1.97 -10.99 8.51
C GLY A 19 1.98 -9.49 8.72
N ASN A 20 0.84 -8.90 9.10
CA ASN A 20 0.73 -7.48 9.38
C ASN A 20 1.64 -7.01 10.54
N LYS A 21 1.76 -7.81 11.62
CA LYS A 21 2.71 -7.51 12.72
C LYS A 21 4.17 -7.57 12.26
N VAL A 22 4.49 -8.46 11.33
CA VAL A 22 5.84 -8.54 10.74
C VAL A 22 6.10 -7.30 9.88
N LEU A 23 5.16 -6.91 9.02
CA LEU A 23 5.24 -5.69 8.20
C LEU A 23 5.45 -4.46 9.08
N ASP A 24 4.64 -4.28 10.12
CA ASP A 24 4.74 -3.17 11.07
C ASP A 24 6.15 -3.05 11.67
N ARG A 25 6.68 -4.17 12.17
CA ARG A 25 8.02 -4.22 12.76
C ARG A 25 9.12 -3.91 11.74
N VAL A 26 9.05 -4.53 10.56
CA VAL A 26 10.09 -4.35 9.53
C VAL A 26 10.06 -2.91 9.02
N PHE A 27 8.90 -2.39 8.62
CA PHE A 27 8.78 -1.03 8.10
C PHE A 27 9.18 0.02 9.14
N SER A 28 8.82 -0.17 10.41
CA SER A 28 9.26 0.71 11.50
C SER A 28 10.78 0.71 11.70
N ASN A 29 11.45 -0.42 11.45
CA ASN A 29 12.91 -0.50 11.50
C ASN A 29 13.58 0.15 10.28
N HIS A 30 12.88 0.26 9.15
CA HIS A 30 13.32 0.98 7.94
C HIS A 30 13.01 2.47 7.97
N ASP A 31 12.91 3.06 9.17
CA ASP A 31 12.67 4.48 9.39
C ASP A 31 11.36 5.04 8.81
N PHE A 32 10.40 4.19 8.43
CA PHE A 32 9.05 4.63 8.12
C PHE A 32 8.27 4.99 9.38
N ARG A 33 7.37 5.98 9.28
CA ARG A 33 6.31 6.21 10.27
C ARG A 33 5.12 5.33 9.91
N VAL A 34 4.94 4.23 10.62
CA VAL A 34 3.89 3.25 10.33
C VAL A 34 2.61 3.56 11.11
N ILE A 35 1.49 3.64 10.41
CA ILE A 35 0.14 3.75 10.96
C ILE A 35 -0.56 2.42 10.68
N ASN A 36 -0.57 1.54 11.68
CA ASN A 36 -1.11 0.19 11.54
C ASN A 36 -2.58 0.15 11.96
N LEU A 37 -3.47 -0.12 11.02
CA LEU A 37 -4.92 -0.23 11.23
C LEU A 37 -5.36 -1.60 11.76
N GLY A 38 -4.44 -2.57 11.79
CA GLY A 38 -4.72 -3.92 12.28
C GLY A 38 -5.24 -4.84 11.17
N VAL A 39 -6.36 -5.51 11.43
CA VAL A 39 -6.95 -6.50 10.53
C VAL A 39 -8.42 -6.21 10.30
N MET A 40 -8.99 -6.82 9.26
CA MET A 40 -10.38 -6.64 8.87
C MET A 40 -10.73 -5.17 8.59
N VAL A 41 -9.85 -4.49 7.86
CA VAL A 41 -9.90 -3.04 7.61
C VAL A 41 -10.63 -2.78 6.29
N SER A 42 -11.58 -1.85 6.29
CA SER A 42 -12.27 -1.42 5.08
C SER A 42 -11.43 -0.46 4.22
N GLN A 43 -11.75 -0.35 2.93
CA GLN A 43 -11.12 0.65 2.05
C GLN A 43 -11.25 2.08 2.61
N ASP A 44 -12.40 2.41 3.20
CA ASP A 44 -12.67 3.73 3.76
C ASP A 44 -11.76 4.02 4.95
N GLU A 45 -11.54 3.05 5.85
CA GLU A 45 -10.63 3.22 6.99
C GLU A 45 -9.17 3.46 6.54
N TYR A 46 -8.72 2.78 5.48
CA TYR A 46 -7.40 3.07 4.90
C TYR A 46 -7.31 4.51 4.40
N ILE A 47 -8.33 4.97 3.69
CA ILE A 47 -8.36 6.29 3.08
C ILE A 47 -8.49 7.38 4.16
N ASP A 48 -9.34 7.18 5.17
CA ASP A 48 -9.49 8.05 6.32
C ASP A 48 -8.16 8.24 7.03
N ALA A 49 -7.49 7.13 7.39
CA ALA A 49 -6.20 7.18 8.06
C ALA A 49 -5.11 7.84 7.20
N ALA A 50 -5.12 7.60 5.88
CA ALA A 50 -4.16 8.23 4.98
C ALA A 50 -4.34 9.76 4.92
N ILE A 51 -5.58 10.24 4.90
CA ILE A 51 -5.91 11.66 4.94
C ILE A 51 -5.52 12.26 6.29
N GLU A 52 -5.95 11.65 7.40
CA GLU A 52 -5.72 12.15 8.76
C GLU A 52 -4.24 12.25 9.11
N THR A 53 -3.45 11.29 8.62
CA THR A 53 -2.01 11.22 8.95
C THR A 53 -1.12 11.89 7.91
N GLY A 54 -1.66 12.29 6.75
CA GLY A 54 -0.90 12.79 5.62
C GLY A 54 0.10 11.74 5.12
N ALA A 55 -0.42 10.55 4.84
CA ALA A 55 0.38 9.39 4.43
C ALA A 55 0.98 9.57 3.04
N ASP A 56 2.18 9.02 2.86
CA ASP A 56 2.89 9.01 1.58
C ASP A 56 2.49 7.78 0.74
N ALA A 57 2.10 6.69 1.40
CA ALA A 57 1.63 5.47 0.76
C ALA A 57 0.64 4.68 1.64
N ILE A 58 -0.18 3.86 0.98
CA ILE A 58 -1.01 2.83 1.60
C ILE A 58 -0.48 1.45 1.19
N VAL A 59 -0.27 0.58 2.18
CA VAL A 59 0.16 -0.81 1.98
C VAL A 59 -0.96 -1.75 2.44
N VAL A 60 -1.57 -2.41 1.47
CA VAL A 60 -2.66 -3.36 1.69
C VAL A 60 -2.12 -4.78 1.81
N SER A 61 -2.54 -5.51 2.84
CA SER A 61 -2.27 -6.95 2.95
C SER A 61 -3.54 -7.77 2.79
N SER A 62 -3.45 -8.89 2.07
CA SER A 62 -4.50 -9.91 1.97
C SER A 62 -3.88 -11.29 1.76
N ILE A 63 -4.31 -12.29 2.55
CA ILE A 63 -3.76 -13.66 2.55
C ILE A 63 -4.84 -14.71 2.22
N TYR A 64 -6.11 -14.36 2.39
CA TYR A 64 -7.23 -15.29 2.18
C TYR A 64 -7.75 -15.39 0.73
N GLY A 65 -7.06 -14.78 -0.24
CA GLY A 65 -7.35 -14.96 -1.67
C GLY A 65 -8.50 -14.14 -2.24
N HIS A 66 -9.10 -13.21 -1.49
CA HIS A 66 -10.17 -12.33 -2.01
C HIS A 66 -9.72 -10.87 -2.13
N GLY A 67 -8.40 -10.63 -2.22
CA GLY A 67 -7.86 -9.28 -2.37
C GLY A 67 -8.33 -8.61 -3.66
N ASP A 68 -8.65 -9.38 -4.71
CA ASP A 68 -9.16 -8.84 -5.96
C ASP A 68 -10.57 -8.24 -5.83
N ILE A 69 -11.39 -8.81 -4.98
CA ILE A 69 -12.72 -8.30 -4.64
C ILE A 69 -12.58 -7.13 -3.66
N ASP A 70 -11.78 -7.30 -2.61
CA ASP A 70 -11.64 -6.29 -1.55
C ASP A 70 -10.94 -5.01 -2.01
N CYS A 71 -10.01 -5.11 -2.96
CA CYS A 71 -9.31 -3.95 -3.50
C CYS A 71 -10.02 -3.31 -4.70
N LEU A 72 -11.14 -3.89 -5.18
CA LEU A 72 -11.86 -3.38 -6.33
C LEU A 72 -12.38 -1.96 -6.08
N GLY A 73 -12.04 -1.03 -6.98
CA GLY A 73 -12.44 0.37 -6.88
C GLY A 73 -11.62 1.21 -5.88
N MET A 74 -10.57 0.64 -5.27
CA MET A 74 -9.81 1.33 -4.22
C MET A 74 -9.10 2.58 -4.74
N ARG A 75 -8.52 2.54 -5.95
CA ARG A 75 -7.87 3.70 -6.58
C ARG A 75 -8.87 4.83 -6.86
N GLU A 76 -10.00 4.50 -7.48
CA GLU A 76 -11.06 5.44 -7.81
C GLU A 76 -11.56 6.13 -6.53
N ARG A 77 -11.77 5.34 -5.47
CA ARG A 77 -12.19 5.85 -4.17
C ARG A 77 -11.14 6.78 -3.55
N CYS A 78 -9.84 6.46 -3.66
CA CYS A 78 -8.77 7.38 -3.23
C CYS A 78 -8.85 8.72 -3.98
N ILE A 79 -9.10 8.69 -5.29
CA ILE A 79 -9.22 9.90 -6.11
C ILE A 79 -10.45 10.73 -5.68
N GLU A 80 -11.61 10.09 -5.58
CA GLU A 80 -12.87 10.74 -5.16
C GLU A 80 -12.77 11.41 -3.78
N ARG A 81 -11.99 10.79 -2.89
CA ARG A 81 -11.74 11.23 -1.51
C ARG A 81 -10.64 12.28 -1.38
N GLY A 82 -9.97 12.66 -2.48
CA GLY A 82 -8.94 13.70 -2.50
C GLY A 82 -7.51 13.24 -2.21
N LEU A 83 -7.24 11.93 -2.13
CA LEU A 83 -5.87 11.40 -2.06
C LEU A 83 -5.19 11.33 -3.44
N GLY A 84 -5.98 11.43 -4.51
CA GLY A 84 -5.49 11.42 -5.89
C GLY A 84 -4.62 10.21 -6.18
N ASN A 85 -3.39 10.47 -6.61
CA ASN A 85 -2.47 9.44 -7.05
C ASN A 85 -1.60 8.87 -5.92
N ILE A 86 -2.00 8.90 -4.63
CA ILE A 86 -1.24 8.30 -3.51
C ILE A 86 -0.65 6.92 -3.88
N LEU A 87 0.58 6.63 -3.43
CA LEU A 87 1.21 5.34 -3.72
C LEU A 87 0.40 4.21 -3.07
N LEU A 88 -0.05 3.26 -3.87
CA LEU A 88 -0.83 2.10 -3.45
C LEU A 88 -0.02 0.83 -3.68
N TYR A 89 0.20 0.10 -2.61
CA TYR A 89 0.89 -1.17 -2.61
C TYR A 89 -0.03 -2.26 -2.11
N VAL A 90 0.09 -3.47 -2.66
CA VAL A 90 -0.66 -4.64 -2.20
C VAL A 90 0.26 -5.85 -2.12
N GLY A 91 0.08 -6.68 -1.09
CA GLY A 91 0.86 -7.89 -0.96
C GLY A 91 0.18 -9.02 -0.22
N GLY A 92 0.65 -10.24 -0.51
CA GLY A 92 0.17 -11.47 0.09
C GLY A 92 -0.40 -12.45 -0.93
N ASN A 93 -1.35 -13.27 -0.51
CA ASN A 93 -2.00 -14.27 -1.33
C ASN A 93 -3.38 -13.75 -1.77
N LEU A 94 -3.38 -13.09 -2.93
CA LEU A 94 -4.43 -12.14 -3.32
C LEU A 94 -5.62 -12.76 -4.05
N VAL A 95 -5.45 -13.95 -4.64
CA VAL A 95 -6.49 -14.61 -5.47
C VAL A 95 -6.63 -16.08 -5.05
N VAL A 96 -7.85 -16.60 -5.03
CA VAL A 96 -8.13 -18.02 -4.75
C VAL A 96 -7.68 -18.91 -5.91
N GLY A 97 -6.87 -19.92 -5.61
CA GLY A 97 -6.46 -20.93 -6.57
C GLY A 97 -4.99 -20.83 -6.97
N LYS A 98 -4.60 -21.56 -8.01
CA LYS A 98 -3.24 -21.48 -8.57
C LYS A 98 -3.26 -20.55 -9.77
N HIS A 99 -2.70 -19.37 -9.58
CA HIS A 99 -2.49 -18.38 -10.63
C HIS A 99 -0.99 -18.11 -10.78
N ASP A 100 -0.55 -17.78 -11.99
CA ASP A 100 0.78 -17.22 -12.17
C ASP A 100 0.83 -15.86 -11.46
N PHE A 101 1.92 -15.58 -10.75
CA PHE A 101 2.11 -14.30 -10.10
C PHE A 101 2.09 -13.14 -11.11
N ALA A 102 2.58 -13.35 -12.33
CA ALA A 102 2.58 -12.33 -13.38
C ALA A 102 1.15 -11.90 -13.77
N ASP A 103 0.19 -12.84 -13.78
CA ASP A 103 -1.21 -12.55 -14.06
C ASP A 103 -1.86 -11.78 -12.91
N VAL A 104 -1.54 -12.18 -11.66
CA VAL A 104 -1.99 -11.47 -10.45
C VAL A 104 -1.42 -10.05 -10.42
N GLU A 105 -0.13 -9.88 -10.69
CA GLU A 105 0.53 -8.58 -10.72
C GLU A 105 -0.10 -7.66 -11.77
N THR A 106 -0.32 -8.16 -12.99
CA THR A 106 -1.01 -7.42 -14.05
C THR A 106 -2.39 -6.96 -13.60
N LYS A 107 -3.20 -7.87 -13.05
CA LYS A 107 -4.56 -7.57 -12.59
C LYS A 107 -4.60 -6.45 -11.56
N PHE A 108 -3.74 -6.48 -10.54
CA PHE A 108 -3.74 -5.46 -9.50
C PHE A 108 -3.14 -4.12 -9.99
N LYS A 109 -2.19 -4.15 -10.92
CA LYS A 109 -1.71 -2.93 -11.60
C LYS A 109 -2.81 -2.27 -12.43
N GLU A 110 -3.62 -3.05 -13.14
CA GLU A 110 -4.80 -2.54 -13.86
C GLU A 110 -5.86 -1.93 -12.91
N MET A 111 -5.92 -2.40 -11.66
CA MET A 111 -6.75 -1.82 -10.59
C MET A 111 -6.15 -0.55 -9.96
N GLY A 112 -4.99 -0.09 -10.43
CA GLY A 112 -4.38 1.17 -10.01
C GLY A 112 -3.40 1.06 -8.84
N PHE A 113 -2.93 -0.15 -8.51
CA PHE A 113 -1.80 -0.35 -7.59
C PHE A 113 -0.46 -0.10 -8.29
N ASP A 114 0.44 0.59 -7.61
CA ASP A 114 1.77 0.93 -8.12
C ASP A 114 2.72 -0.27 -8.08
N ARG A 115 2.62 -1.10 -7.02
CA ARG A 115 3.35 -2.37 -6.91
C ARG A 115 2.53 -3.46 -6.25
N VAL A 116 2.83 -4.71 -6.63
CA VAL A 116 2.21 -5.92 -6.14
C VAL A 116 3.32 -6.84 -5.64
N PHE A 117 3.20 -7.33 -4.41
CA PHE A 117 4.21 -8.18 -3.78
C PHE A 117 3.64 -9.56 -3.47
N SER A 118 4.35 -10.61 -3.91
CA SER A 118 4.01 -11.98 -3.52
C SER A 118 4.31 -12.21 -2.03
N PRO A 119 3.74 -13.26 -1.41
CA PRO A 119 4.03 -13.61 -0.02
C PRO A 119 5.49 -14.01 0.23
N SER A 120 6.24 -14.29 -0.85
CA SER A 120 7.64 -14.73 -0.80
C SER A 120 8.63 -13.63 -1.15
N HIS A 121 8.18 -12.40 -1.40
CA HIS A 121 9.09 -11.28 -1.63
C HIS A 121 9.87 -10.94 -0.36
N ASP A 122 11.14 -10.59 -0.53
CA ASP A 122 11.98 -10.11 0.57
C ASP A 122 11.49 -8.73 1.04
N LEU A 123 11.27 -8.59 2.35
CA LEU A 123 10.74 -7.35 2.91
C LEU A 123 11.76 -6.21 2.92
N GLU A 124 13.07 -6.51 2.91
CA GLU A 124 14.13 -5.51 2.75
C GLU A 124 14.01 -4.87 1.36
N ASP A 125 13.89 -5.70 0.32
CA ASP A 125 13.72 -5.23 -1.06
C ASP A 125 12.42 -4.42 -1.20
N VAL A 126 11.32 -4.87 -0.57
CA VAL A 126 10.05 -4.13 -0.52
C VAL A 126 10.25 -2.74 0.10
N CYS A 127 10.97 -2.64 1.22
CA CYS A 127 11.26 -1.34 1.86
C CYS A 127 12.07 -0.42 0.96
N GLN A 128 13.09 -0.95 0.29
CA GLN A 128 13.93 -0.17 -0.61
C GLN A 128 13.15 0.36 -1.83
N LEU A 129 12.29 -0.48 -2.42
CA LEU A 129 11.42 -0.09 -3.52
C LEU A 129 10.42 0.99 -3.09
N MET A 130 9.75 0.82 -1.95
CA MET A 130 8.82 1.84 -1.44
C MET A 130 9.53 3.15 -1.13
N ALA A 131 10.69 3.11 -0.47
CA ALA A 131 11.47 4.29 -0.18
C ALA A 131 11.89 5.03 -1.47
N HIS A 132 12.29 4.28 -2.49
CA HIS A 132 12.65 4.84 -3.78
C HIS A 132 11.47 5.56 -4.45
N ASP A 133 10.31 4.92 -4.55
CA ASP A 133 9.12 5.49 -5.17
C ASP A 133 8.66 6.76 -4.43
N ILE A 134 8.64 6.73 -3.09
CA ILE A 134 8.23 7.87 -2.26
C ILE A 134 9.18 9.05 -2.48
N ASN A 135 10.49 8.81 -2.47
CA ASN A 135 11.48 9.88 -2.72
C ASN A 135 11.34 10.47 -4.13
N GLN A 136 11.17 9.62 -5.15
CA GLN A 136 10.95 10.10 -6.52
C GLN A 136 9.71 10.98 -6.63
N ARG A 137 8.63 10.61 -5.94
CA ARG A 137 7.42 11.42 -5.90
C ARG A 137 7.65 12.76 -5.23
N HIS A 138 8.28 12.78 -4.05
CA HIS A 138 8.58 14.03 -3.34
C HIS A 138 9.47 14.96 -4.18
N ASP A 139 10.44 14.42 -4.92
CA ASP A 139 11.28 15.19 -5.82
C ASP A 139 10.50 15.78 -7.00
N VAL A 140 9.49 15.07 -7.51
CA VAL A 140 8.59 15.59 -8.56
C VAL A 140 7.71 16.70 -8.01
N ASP A 141 7.09 16.49 -6.85
CA ASP A 141 6.23 17.50 -6.20
C ASP A 141 7.02 18.78 -5.88
N THR A 142 8.26 18.65 -5.42
CA THR A 142 9.15 19.78 -5.14
C THR A 142 9.49 20.57 -6.41
N ARG A 143 9.83 19.88 -7.51
CA ARG A 143 10.13 20.53 -8.79
C ARG A 143 8.93 21.28 -9.38
N ILE A 144 7.74 20.69 -9.31
CA ILE A 144 6.50 21.35 -9.79
C ILE A 144 6.24 22.63 -8.99
N LEU A 145 6.48 22.61 -7.66
CA LEU A 145 6.32 23.79 -6.82
C LEU A 145 7.35 24.88 -7.14
N GLU A 146 8.61 24.51 -7.43
CA GLU A 146 9.66 25.45 -7.82
C GLU A 146 9.39 26.09 -9.19
N GLU A 147 8.85 25.34 -10.15
CA GLU A 147 8.50 25.84 -11.50
C GLU A 147 7.24 26.72 -11.51
N ALA A 148 6.40 26.64 -10.47
CA ALA A 148 5.17 27.41 -10.34
C ALA A 148 5.34 28.82 -9.71
N ILE A 149 6.58 29.18 -9.32
CA ILE A 149 6.96 30.46 -8.70
C ILE A 149 7.70 31.34 -9.72
#